data_AF-A0AA35K468-F1
#
_entry.id   AF-A0AA35K468-F1
#
_cell.length_a   1.000
_cell.length_b   1.000
_cell.length_c   1.000
_cell.angle_alpha   90.00
_cell.angle_beta   90.00
_cell.angle_gamma   90.00
#
_symmetry.space_group_name_H-M   'P 1'
#
loop_
_entity.id
_entity.type
_entity.pdbx_description
1 polymer ?
#
loop_
_entity_poly.entity_id
_entity_poly.type
_entity_poly.pdbx_seq_one_letter_code
_entity_poly.pdbx_strand_id
1 'polypeptide(L)' 'MESREDISPKTCREEHKKRNPEVPISFAEFSKKCSERQKTVSRKEKGEFDEMAKAIKVRYDREMKDYGPAKGG' A
#
# COMPACT_ATOMS: atom_id res chain seq x y z
N MET A 1 5.55 5.03 20.04
CA MET A 1 6.24 4.47 18.86
C MET A 1 5.15 3.89 17.97
N GLU A 2 4.53 4.72 17.12
CA GLU A 2 3.57 4.20 16.13
C GLU A 2 4.34 3.33 15.14
N SER A 3 3.94 2.07 15.07
CA SER A 3 4.68 0.99 14.43
C SER A 3 4.86 1.23 12.93
N ARG A 4 6.07 0.92 12.47
CA ARG A 4 6.70 1.23 11.19
C ARG A 4 6.04 0.66 9.92
N GLU A 5 4.88 0.04 10.02
CA GLU A 5 4.22 -0.63 8.89
C GLU A 5 3.17 0.24 8.17
N ASP A 6 2.81 1.39 8.74
CA ASP A 6 1.63 2.22 8.39
C ASP A 6 1.69 3.02 7.06
N ILE A 7 2.77 2.99 6.26
CA ILE A 7 2.99 4.02 5.21
C ILE A 7 2.60 3.56 3.78
N SER A 8 2.35 2.27 3.55
CA SER A 8 1.81 1.81 2.27
C SER A 8 0.32 2.13 2.17
N PRO A 9 -0.24 2.50 1.00
CA PRO A 9 -1.69 2.71 0.85
C PRO A 9 -2.52 1.50 1.28
N LYS A 10 -1.95 0.29 1.25
CA LYS A 10 -2.62 -0.91 1.76
C LYS A 10 -2.60 -0.94 3.29
N THR A 11 -1.44 -0.76 3.89
CA THR A 11 -1.27 -0.85 5.34
C THR A 11 -1.86 0.36 6.07
N CYS A 12 -1.68 1.57 5.54
CA CYS A 12 -2.32 2.79 6.03
C CYS A 12 -3.86 2.66 6.04
N ARG A 13 -4.42 1.90 5.08
CA ARG A 13 -5.86 1.66 5.00
C ARG A 13 -6.31 0.63 6.04
N GLU A 14 -5.54 -0.43 6.23
CA GLU A 14 -5.82 -1.43 7.26
C GLU A 14 -5.70 -0.85 8.68
N GLU A 15 -4.66 -0.07 8.93
CA GLU A 15 -4.46 0.61 10.21
C GLU A 15 -5.52 1.68 10.47
N HIS A 16 -5.91 2.44 9.44
CA HIS A 16 -7.05 3.34 9.58
C HIS A 16 -8.33 2.59 9.93
N LYS A 17 -8.58 1.42 9.30
CA LYS A 17 -9.74 0.59 9.65
C LYS A 17 -9.66 0.01 11.05
N LYS A 18 -8.47 -0.38 11.55
CA LYS A 18 -8.30 -0.89 12.92
C LYS A 18 -8.50 0.21 13.97
N ARG A 19 -7.98 1.42 13.70
CA ARG A 19 -8.01 2.54 14.66
C ARG A 19 -9.31 3.35 14.61
N ASN A 20 -9.91 3.48 13.43
CA ASN A 20 -11.14 4.24 13.19
C ASN A 20 -12.06 3.48 12.22
N PRO A 21 -12.62 2.32 12.62
CA PRO A 21 -13.49 1.51 11.77
C PRO A 21 -14.78 2.23 11.34
N GLU A 22 -15.26 3.20 12.13
CA GLU A 22 -16.50 3.93 11.88
C GLU A 22 -16.32 5.16 10.98
N VAL A 23 -15.09 5.61 10.75
CA VAL A 23 -14.82 6.82 9.96
C VAL A 23 -14.56 6.43 8.51
N PRO A 24 -15.51 6.69 7.58
CA PRO A 24 -15.25 6.50 6.17
C PRO A 24 -14.26 7.56 5.70
N ILE A 25 -13.05 7.13 5.37
CA ILE A 25 -12.06 8.00 4.75
C ILE A 25 -12.27 8.01 3.23
N SER A 26 -12.29 9.20 2.64
CA SER A 26 -12.31 9.37 1.19
C SER A 26 -10.95 9.00 0.57
N PHE A 27 -10.94 8.51 -0.68
CA PHE A 27 -9.69 8.16 -1.37
C PHE A 27 -8.73 9.35 -1.49
N ALA A 28 -9.29 10.55 -1.73
CA ALA A 28 -8.51 11.77 -1.87
C ALA A 28 -7.80 12.16 -0.56
N GLU A 29 -8.51 12.10 0.58
CA GLU A 29 -7.93 12.39 1.89
C GLU A 29 -6.94 11.32 2.32
N PHE A 30 -7.25 10.06 2.04
CA PHE A 30 -6.35 8.95 2.28
C PHE A 30 -5.02 9.12 1.55
N SER A 31 -5.09 9.42 0.25
CA SER A 31 -3.93 9.62 -0.61
C SER A 31 -3.04 10.77 -0.11
N LYS A 32 -3.66 11.89 0.29
CA LYS A 32 -2.95 13.04 0.89
C LYS A 32 -2.22 12.65 2.18
N LYS A 33 -2.93 12.01 3.12
CA LYS A 33 -2.37 11.60 4.42
C LYS A 33 -1.23 10.59 4.27
N CYS A 34 -1.37 9.63 3.36
CA CYS A 34 -0.32 8.65 3.06
C CYS A 34 0.91 9.33 2.43
N SER A 35 0.70 10.27 1.49
CA SER A 35 1.77 11.03 0.84
C SER A 35 2.57 11.88 1.82
N GLU A 36 1.90 12.54 2.77
CA GLU A 36 2.55 13.32 3.83
C GLU A 36 3.42 12.43 4.72
N ARG A 37 2.88 11.28 5.17
CA ARG A 37 3.61 10.34 6.01
C ARG A 37 4.80 9.73 5.28
N GLN A 38 4.66 9.45 3.97
CA GLN A 38 5.74 8.92 3.12
C GLN A 38 6.92 9.88 2.98
N LYS A 39 6.68 11.20 2.92
CA LYS A 39 7.76 12.21 2.83
C LYS A 39 8.64 12.25 4.09
N THR A 40 8.09 11.88 5.23
CA THR A 40 8.79 11.89 6.53
C THR A 40 9.57 10.61 6.82
N VAL A 41 9.49 9.59 5.96
CA VAL A 41 10.14 8.29 6.18
C VAL A 41 11.64 8.39 5.96
N SER A 42 12.42 7.78 6.84
CA SER A 42 13.88 7.76 6.71
C SER A 42 14.36 6.92 5.53
N ARG A 43 15.57 7.19 5.02
CA ARG A 43 16.17 6.40 3.91
C ARG A 43 16.28 4.91 4.23
N LYS A 44 16.50 4.55 5.50
CA LYS A 44 16.63 3.15 5.93
C LYS A 44 15.29 2.43 5.81
N GLU A 45 14.23 3.05 6.30
CA GLU A 45 12.86 2.50 6.23
C GLU A 45 12.34 2.48 4.79
N LYS A 46 12.76 3.43 3.95
CA LYS A 46 12.48 3.41 2.50
C LYS A 46 13.02 2.15 1.81
N GLY A 47 14.12 1.56 2.28
CA GLY A 47 14.67 0.31 1.75
C GLY A 47 13.73 -0.89 1.92
N GLU A 48 13.03 -0.98 3.05
CA GLU A 48 12.04 -2.04 3.30
C GLU A 48 10.82 -1.92 2.36
N PHE A 49 10.44 -0.68 1.98
CA PHE A 49 9.42 -0.45 0.95
C PHE A 49 9.86 -0.89 -0.44
N ASP A 50 11.13 -0.69 -0.81
CA ASP A 50 11.67 -1.14 -2.10
C ASP A 50 11.67 -2.67 -2.20
N GLU A 51 11.95 -3.38 -1.10
CA GLU A 51 11.84 -4.85 -1.04
C GLU A 51 10.40 -5.33 -1.17
N MET A 52 9.46 -4.69 -0.48
CA MET A 52 8.03 -5.01 -0.60
C MET A 52 7.51 -4.72 -2.02
N ALA A 53 7.96 -3.64 -2.66
CA ALA A 53 7.62 -3.33 -4.05
C ALA A 53 8.13 -4.41 -5.01
N LYS A 54 9.34 -4.95 -4.79
CA LYS A 54 9.86 -6.08 -5.56
C LYS A 54 8.98 -7.33 -5.38
N ALA A 55 8.56 -7.64 -4.15
CA ALA A 55 7.67 -8.76 -3.89
C ALA A 55 6.30 -8.60 -4.58
N ILE A 56 5.74 -7.39 -4.55
CA ILE A 56 4.50 -7.04 -5.27
C ILE A 56 4.67 -7.27 -6.77
N LYS A 57 5.79 -6.79 -7.35
CA LYS A 57 6.09 -6.98 -8.78
C LYS A 57 6.19 -8.45 -9.14
N VAL A 58 6.89 -9.26 -8.33
CA VAL A 58 7.01 -10.72 -8.57
C VAL A 58 5.64 -11.39 -8.53
N ARG A 59 4.77 -11.02 -7.57
CA ARG A 59 3.40 -11.56 -7.50
C ARG A 59 2.59 -11.16 -8.74
N TYR A 60 2.65 -9.90 -9.14
CA TYR A 60 1.98 -9.41 -10.34
C TYR A 60 2.49 -10.11 -11.60
N ASP A 61 3.80 -10.23 -11.79
CA ASP A 61 4.41 -10.91 -12.93
C ASP A 61 4.00 -12.40 -12.98
N ARG A 62 3.82 -13.04 -11.82
CA ARG A 62 3.28 -14.41 -11.72
C ARG A 62 1.80 -14.46 -12.10
N GLU A 63 0.97 -13.60 -11.51
CA GLU A 63 -0.47 -13.52 -11.80
C GLU A 63 -0.72 -13.21 -13.29
N MET A 64 0.11 -12.35 -13.90
CA MET A 64 0.00 -12.00 -15.32
C MET A 64 0.42 -13.11 -16.28
N LYS A 65 1.23 -14.08 -15.85
CA LYS A 65 1.56 -15.27 -16.68
C LYS A 65 0.34 -16.18 -16.84
N ASP A 66 -0.48 -16.26 -15.81
CA ASP A 66 -1.72 -17.05 -15.81
C ASP A 66 -2.93 -16.21 -16.30
N TYR A 67 -2.74 -14.89 -16.44
CA TYR A 67 -3.75 -13.96 -16.97
C TYR A 67 -3.83 -14.07 -18.50
N GLY A 68 -4.66 -15.00 -18.98
CA GLY A 68 -5.13 -14.99 -20.36
C GLY A 68 -6.19 -13.91 -20.57
N PRO A 69 -6.25 -13.24 -21.74
CA PRO A 69 -7.34 -12.33 -22.04
C PRO A 69 -8.66 -13.08 -21.86
N ALA A 70 -9.58 -12.53 -21.06
CA ALA A 70 -10.94 -13.04 -21.00
C ALA A 70 -11.43 -13.13 -22.45
N LYS A 71 -11.72 -14.35 -22.93
CA LYS A 71 -12.32 -14.53 -24.25
C LYS A 71 -13.57 -13.65 -24.26
N GLY A 72 -13.54 -12.63 -25.10
CA GLY A 72 -14.55 -11.59 -25.16
C GLY A 72 -15.94 -12.19 -25.32
N GLY A 73 -16.92 -11.55 -24.67
CA GLY A 73 -18.30 -11.59 -25.12
C GLY A 73 -18.48 -10.61 -26.26
#